data_AF-A0A7S2DS60-F1
#
_entry.id   AF-A0A7S2DS60-F1
#
_cell.length_a   1.000
_cell.length_b   1.000
_cell.length_c   1.000
_cell.angle_alpha   90.00
_cell.angle_beta   90.00
_cell.angle_gamma   90.00
#
_symmetry.space_group_name_H-M   'P 1'
#
loop_
_entity.id
_entity.type
_entity.pdbx_description
1 polymer ?
#
loop_
_entity_poly.entity_id
_entity_poly.type
_entity_poly.pdbx_seq_one_letter_code
_entity_poly.pdbx_strand_id
1 'polypeptide(L)'
;ASTLLFLGNGHVLCCPAILSLMLHLSVGDTWNTVNNVERRLGAAVPGVALVWCTVLFAVSQFLSSEVPLAGQVLAPTAVWITVAGLLIADTWRVNNADGNEPLYPYKSDVTKTRFWFETKE
;
A
#
# COMPACT_ATOMS: atom_id res chain seq x y z
N ALA A 1 9.36 -13.08 6.27
CA ALA A 1 8.32 -12.91 7.30
C ALA A 1 7.19 -13.94 7.16
N SER A 2 6.46 -13.95 6.04
CA SER A 2 5.34 -14.90 5.81
C SER A 2 5.75 -16.39 5.86
N THR A 3 6.90 -16.75 5.30
CA THR A 3 7.44 -18.13 5.36
C THR A 3 7.75 -18.58 6.80
N LEU A 4 8.33 -17.69 7.62
CA LEU A 4 8.60 -17.97 9.03
C LEU A 4 7.31 -18.21 9.81
N LEU A 5 6.28 -17.41 9.57
CA LEU A 5 4.99 -17.56 10.21
C LEU A 5 4.26 -18.83 9.75
N PHE A 6 4.32 -19.16 8.46
CA PHE A 6 3.74 -20.38 7.90
C PHE A 6 4.37 -21.65 8.49
N LEU A 7 5.71 -21.69 8.59
CA LEU A 7 6.40 -22.82 9.20
C LEU A 7 6.10 -22.92 10.70
N GLY A 8 6.03 -21.79 11.40
CA GLY A 8 5.80 -21.76 12.84
C GLY A 8 4.35 -22.01 13.29
N ASN A 9 3.35 -21.73 12.44
CA ASN A 9 1.93 -21.94 12.79
C ASN A 9 1.36 -23.28 12.33
N GLY A 10 2.20 -24.23 11.91
CA GLY A 10 1.77 -25.54 11.43
C GLY A 10 1.22 -25.54 10.00
N HIS A 11 1.77 -24.68 9.12
CA HIS A 11 1.46 -24.62 7.68
C HIS A 11 0.04 -24.12 7.38
N VAL A 12 -0.49 -23.24 8.23
CA VAL A 12 -1.83 -22.66 8.08
C VAL A 12 -1.74 -21.34 7.31
N LEU A 13 -2.30 -21.32 6.10
CA LEU A 13 -2.35 -20.12 5.24
C LEU A 13 -3.47 -19.15 5.63
N CYS A 14 -4.60 -19.66 6.13
CA CYS A 14 -5.78 -18.85 6.42
C CYS A 14 -5.77 -18.33 7.86
N CYS A 15 -4.68 -17.65 8.25
CA CYS A 15 -4.55 -17.03 9.57
C CYS A 15 -4.65 -15.49 9.47
N PRO A 16 -5.10 -14.80 10.54
CA PRO A 16 -5.28 -13.34 10.52
C PRO A 16 -4.02 -12.58 10.11
N ALA A 17 -2.84 -13.04 10.53
CA ALA A 17 -1.56 -12.44 10.15
C ALA A 17 -1.33 -12.51 8.63
N ILE A 18 -1.41 -13.69 8.01
CA ILE A 18 -1.21 -13.82 6.55
C ILE A 18 -2.28 -13.04 5.78
N LEU A 19 -3.54 -13.08 6.20
CA LEU A 19 -4.61 -12.31 5.56
C LEU A 19 -4.39 -10.80 5.66
N SER A 20 -3.89 -10.30 6.79
CA SER A 20 -3.53 -8.88 6.94
C SER A 20 -2.38 -8.46 6.03
N LEU A 21 -1.40 -9.35 5.80
CA LEU A 21 -0.33 -9.11 4.83
C LEU A 21 -0.87 -9.12 3.39
N MET A 22 -1.75 -10.06 3.04
CA MET A 22 -2.39 -10.07 1.73
C MET A 22 -3.18 -8.78 1.47
N LEU A 23 -3.93 -8.30 2.46
CA LEU A 23 -4.62 -7.02 2.38
C LEU A 23 -3.65 -5.87 2.12
N HIS A 24 -2.56 -5.78 2.88
CA HIS A 24 -1.55 -4.74 2.68
C HIS A 24 -0.94 -4.79 1.27
N LEU A 25 -0.63 -5.97 0.76
CA LEU A 25 -0.08 -6.14 -0.59
C LEU A 25 -1.09 -5.73 -1.68
N SER A 26 -2.37 -6.10 -1.54
CA SER A 26 -3.41 -5.71 -2.50
C SER A 26 -3.65 -4.19 -2.52
N VAL A 27 -3.69 -3.57 -1.34
CA VAL A 27 -3.82 -2.10 -1.23
C VAL A 27 -2.57 -1.41 -1.78
N GLY A 28 -1.38 -1.93 -1.49
CA GLY A 28 -0.11 -1.42 -2.01
C GLY A 28 -0.01 -1.46 -3.54
N ASP A 29 -0.42 -2.57 -4.16
CA ASP A 29 -0.41 -2.74 -5.61
C ASP A 29 -1.43 -1.83 -6.31
N THR A 30 -2.62 -1.69 -5.71
CA THR A 30 -3.64 -0.75 -6.17
C THR A 30 -3.11 0.68 -6.10
N TRP A 31 -2.49 1.07 -4.98
CA TRP A 31 -1.90 2.39 -4.82
C TRP A 31 -0.77 2.64 -5.83
N ASN A 32 0.09 1.66 -6.08
CA ASN A 32 1.17 1.75 -7.05
C ASN A 32 0.63 2.04 -8.46
N THR A 33 -0.49 1.43 -8.84
CA THR A 33 -1.18 1.71 -10.11
C THR A 33 -1.67 3.17 -10.16
N VAL A 34 -2.35 3.64 -9.11
CA VAL A 34 -2.84 5.03 -9.04
C VAL A 34 -1.70 6.05 -9.11
N ASN A 35 -0.59 5.79 -8.40
CA ASN A 35 0.53 6.73 -8.33
C ASN A 35 1.40 6.73 -9.60
N ASN A 36 1.79 5.55 -10.10
CA ASN A 36 2.79 5.44 -11.15
C ASN A 36 2.19 5.27 -12.56
N VAL A 37 1.07 4.56 -12.69
CA VAL A 37 0.42 4.32 -13.98
C VAL A 37 -0.53 5.47 -14.32
N GLU A 38 -1.45 5.77 -13.40
CA GLU A 38 -2.45 6.83 -13.61
C GLU A 38 -1.90 8.23 -13.31
N ARG A 39 -0.78 8.32 -12.58
CA ARG A 39 -0.10 9.58 -12.19
C ARG A 39 -1.03 10.58 -11.52
N ARG A 40 -2.01 10.08 -10.76
CA ARG A 40 -2.97 10.89 -9.98
C ARG A 40 -2.37 11.22 -8.63
N LEU A 41 -1.48 12.21 -8.60
CA LEU A 41 -0.68 12.55 -7.42
C LEU A 41 -1.55 12.95 -6.22
N GLY A 42 -2.66 13.65 -6.46
CA GLY A 42 -3.62 14.03 -5.42
C GLY A 42 -4.30 12.82 -4.79
N ALA A 43 -4.83 11.91 -5.60
CA ALA A 43 -5.48 10.68 -5.13
C ALA A 43 -4.49 9.67 -4.51
N ALA A 44 -3.22 9.75 -4.88
CA ALA A 44 -2.17 8.92 -4.29
C ALA A 44 -1.90 9.26 -2.82
N VAL A 45 -2.14 10.49 -2.36
CA VAL A 45 -1.92 10.88 -0.96
C VAL A 45 -2.85 10.16 0.04
N PRO A 46 -4.19 10.19 -0.10
CA PRO A 46 -5.06 9.39 0.77
C PRO A 46 -4.85 7.88 0.57
N GLY A 47 -4.47 7.45 -0.65
CA GLY A 47 -4.13 6.05 -0.90
C GLY A 47 -2.88 5.57 -0.14
N VAL A 48 -1.81 6.38 -0.08
CA VAL A 48 -0.59 5.99 0.65
C VAL A 48 -0.83 5.97 2.17
N ALA A 49 -1.74 6.80 2.68
CA ALA A 49 -2.19 6.73 4.06
C ALA A 49 -2.89 5.38 4.37
N LEU A 50 -3.69 4.84 3.44
CA LEU A 50 -4.27 3.49 3.57
C LEU A 50 -3.20 2.39 3.50
N VAL A 51 -2.21 2.51 2.61
CA VAL A 51 -1.06 1.60 2.57
C VAL A 51 -0.31 1.61 3.91
N TRP A 52 -0.15 2.78 4.51
CA TRP A 52 0.49 2.94 5.81
C TRP A 52 -0.32 2.33 6.96
N CYS A 53 -1.63 2.55 7.01
CA CYS A 53 -2.48 1.93 8.02
C CYS A 53 -2.47 0.39 7.91
N THR A 54 -2.51 -0.15 6.69
CA THR A 54 -2.50 -1.60 6.46
C THR A 54 -1.16 -2.25 6.79
N VAL A 55 -0.01 -1.58 6.57
CA VAL A 55 1.29 -2.14 6.97
C VAL A 55 1.45 -2.17 8.49
N LEU A 56 0.99 -1.12 9.20
CA LEU A 56 1.01 -1.10 10.67
C LEU A 56 0.11 -2.19 11.24
N PHE A 57 -1.07 -2.36 10.65
CA PHE A 57 -1.97 -3.45 11.02
C PHE A 57 -1.31 -4.81 10.79
N ALA A 58 -0.70 -5.05 9.63
CA ALA A 58 0.01 -6.30 9.34
C ALA A 58 1.16 -6.57 10.33
N VAL A 59 1.99 -5.56 10.62
CA VAL A 59 3.06 -5.69 11.62
C VAL A 59 2.49 -6.03 13.00
N SER A 60 1.40 -5.39 13.43
CA SER A 60 0.76 -5.69 14.72
C SER A 60 0.25 -7.14 14.82
N GLN A 61 -0.33 -7.67 13.73
CA GLN A 61 -0.81 -9.06 13.68
C GLN A 61 0.35 -10.06 13.68
N PHE A 62 1.45 -9.75 12.98
CA PHE A 62 2.64 -10.59 12.98
C PHE A 62 3.37 -10.57 14.33
N LEU A 63 3.42 -9.44 15.04
CA LEU A 63 4.00 -9.35 16.38
C LEU A 63 3.16 -10.08 17.43
N SER A 64 1.84 -10.12 17.26
CA SER A 64 0.90 -10.82 18.16
C SER A 64 0.78 -12.32 17.88
N SER A 65 1.49 -12.83 16.86
CA SER A 65 1.47 -14.24 16.48
C SER A 65 2.43 -15.09 17.33
N GLU A 66 2.33 -16.41 17.19
CA GLU A 66 3.23 -17.37 17.86
C GLU A 66 4.70 -17.23 17.45
N VAL A 67 5.01 -16.49 16.37
CA VAL A 67 6.36 -16.22 15.90
C VAL A 67 6.64 -14.71 15.85
N PRO A 68 6.96 -14.06 16.99
CA PRO A 68 7.20 -12.60 17.05
C PRO A 68 8.36 -12.15 16.14
N LEU A 69 9.33 -13.03 15.88
CA LEU A 69 10.44 -12.79 14.95
C LEU A 69 9.93 -12.44 13.54
N ALA A 70 8.82 -13.04 13.10
CA ALA A 70 8.25 -12.75 11.79
C ALA A 70 7.76 -11.29 11.70
N GLY A 71 7.23 -10.74 12.81
CA GLY A 71 6.84 -9.33 12.93
C GLY A 71 8.04 -8.38 12.99
N GLN A 72 9.10 -8.75 13.71
CA GLN A 72 10.34 -7.96 13.75
C GLN A 72 10.99 -7.85 12.36
N VAL A 73 10.94 -8.90 11.54
CA VAL A 73 11.43 -8.86 10.16
C VAL A 73 10.55 -7.98 9.26
N LEU A 74 9.25 -7.86 9.56
CA LEU A 74 8.32 -7.01 8.80
C LEU A 74 8.36 -5.53 9.23
N ALA A 75 8.76 -5.24 10.47
CA ALA A 75 8.77 -3.90 11.04
C ALA A 75 9.59 -2.85 10.25
N PRO A 76 10.79 -3.16 9.69
CA PRO A 76 11.52 -2.23 8.84
C PRO A 76 10.71 -1.76 7.62
N THR A 77 9.83 -2.61 7.08
CA THR A 77 8.94 -2.24 5.97
C THR A 77 7.96 -1.15 6.41
N ALA A 78 7.41 -1.21 7.61
CA ALA A 78 6.54 -0.15 8.11
C ALA A 78 7.26 1.20 8.25
N VAL A 79 8.52 1.18 8.70
CA VAL A 79 9.39 2.36 8.74
C VAL A 79 9.70 2.88 7.33
N TRP A 80 9.87 2.00 6.36
CA TRP A 80 10.04 2.44 4.97
C TRP A 80 8.77 3.12 4.43
N ILE A 81 7.59 2.55 4.71
CA ILE A 81 6.32 3.09 4.22
C ILE A 81 6.00 4.45 4.86
N THR A 82 6.44 4.75 6.09
CA THR A 82 6.29 6.12 6.65
C THR A 82 7.09 7.14 5.84
N VAL A 83 8.34 6.82 5.51
CA VAL A 83 9.21 7.67 4.69
C VAL A 83 8.63 7.84 3.30
N ALA A 84 8.16 6.75 2.68
CA ALA A 84 7.51 6.79 1.38
C ALA A 84 6.23 7.67 1.40
N GLY A 85 5.39 7.53 2.43
CA GLY A 85 4.18 8.35 2.58
C GLY A 85 4.48 9.84 2.65
N LEU A 86 5.53 10.23 3.39
CA LEU A 86 6.02 11.60 3.45
C LEU A 86 6.51 12.10 2.09
N LEU A 87 7.31 11.29 1.38
CA LEU A 87 7.80 11.65 0.05
C LEU A 87 6.68 11.86 -0.96
N ILE A 88 5.61 11.05 -0.90
CA ILE A 88 4.45 11.18 -1.79
C ILE A 88 3.65 12.44 -1.47
N ALA A 89 3.41 12.70 -0.18
CA ALA A 89 2.73 13.92 0.24
C ALA A 89 3.52 15.18 -0.17
N ASP A 90 4.85 15.16 -0.03
CA ASP A 90 5.70 16.27 -0.44
C ASP A 90 5.78 16.41 -1.96
N THR A 91 5.85 15.30 -2.69
CA THR A 91 5.79 15.31 -4.16
C THR A 91 4.49 15.95 -4.63
N TRP A 92 3.34 15.57 -4.07
CA TRP A 92 2.09 16.23 -4.39
C TRP A 92 2.14 17.72 -4.03
N ARG A 93 2.61 18.09 -2.83
CA ARG A 93 2.70 19.48 -2.39
C ARG A 93 3.54 20.35 -3.34
N VAL A 94 4.70 19.87 -3.77
CA VAL A 94 5.60 20.58 -4.68
C VAL A 94 4.98 20.70 -6.08
N ASN A 95 4.39 19.63 -6.61
CA ASN A 95 3.76 19.66 -7.94
C ASN A 95 2.43 20.44 -7.94
N ASN A 96 1.78 20.58 -6.79
CA ASN A 96 0.53 21.31 -6.62
C ASN A 96 0.74 22.74 -6.11
N ALA A 97 1.98 23.24 -6.05
CA ALA A 97 2.27 24.63 -5.64
C ALA A 97 1.66 25.65 -6.60
N ASP A 98 1.64 25.33 -7.91
CA ASP A 98 0.99 26.12 -8.97
C ASP A 98 -0.28 25.43 -9.52
N GLY A 99 -0.60 24.24 -9.00
CA GLY A 99 -1.69 23.36 -9.44
C GLY A 99 -2.92 23.46 -8.55
N ASN A 100 -4.05 22.93 -9.05
CA ASN A 100 -5.31 22.85 -8.30
C ASN A 100 -5.81 21.40 -8.21
N GLU A 101 -4.89 20.43 -8.13
CA GLU A 101 -5.21 19.00 -8.07
C GLU A 101 -5.77 18.65 -6.68
N PRO A 102 -7.07 18.31 -6.56
CA PRO A 102 -7.66 17.96 -5.27
C PRO A 102 -7.16 16.59 -4.79
N LEU A 103 -7.04 16.41 -3.47
CA LEU A 103 -6.70 15.13 -2.85
C LEU A 103 -7.74 14.04 -3.21
N TYR A 104 -9.02 14.38 -3.13
CA TYR A 104 -10.14 13.54 -3.56
C TYR A 104 -11.44 14.38 -3.59
N PRO A 105 -12.41 14.11 -4.49
CA PRO A 105 -12.34 13.25 -5.68
C PRO A 105 -11.55 13.92 -6.80
N TYR A 106 -10.83 13.11 -7.57
CA TYR A 106 -10.06 13.54 -8.73
C TYR A 106 -11.00 13.97 -9.87
N LYS A 107 -10.73 15.12 -10.52
CA LYS A 107 -11.66 15.77 -11.46
C LYS A 107 -11.18 15.89 -12.91
N SER A 108 -9.97 15.45 -13.26
CA SER A 108 -9.42 15.59 -14.61
C SER A 108 -9.49 14.30 -15.44
N ASP A 109 -9.59 14.46 -16.77
CA ASP A 109 -9.43 13.39 -17.76
C ASP A 109 -7.96 12.99 -17.84
N VAL A 110 -7.57 11.95 -17.09
CA VAL A 110 -6.23 11.38 -17.13
C VAL A 110 -6.28 9.92 -17.54
N THR A 111 -5.16 9.45 -18.09
CA THR A 111 -4.88 8.06 -18.46
C THR A 111 -5.58 7.09 -17.51
N LYS A 112 -6.66 6.49 -18.01
CA LYS A 112 -7.36 5.41 -17.34
C LYS A 112 -6.52 4.15 -17.49
N THR A 113 -6.42 3.36 -16.42
CA THR A 113 -5.81 2.03 -16.51
C THR A 113 -6.56 1.22 -17.58
N ARG A 114 -5.87 0.85 -18.67
CA ARG A 114 -6.44 0.01 -19.73
C ARG A 114 -6.19 -1.44 -19.40
N PHE A 115 -7.25 -2.23 -19.43
CA PHE A 115 -7.15 -3.66 -19.22
C PHE A 115 -6.95 -4.38 -20.55
N TRP A 116 -6.33 -5.56 -20.52
CA TRP A 116 -6.04 -6.33 -21.74
C TRP A 116 -7.30 -6.77 -22.50
N PHE A 117 -8.46 -6.74 -21.85
CA PHE A 117 -9.77 -7.08 -22.42
C PHE A 117 -10.53 -5.87 -22.97
N GLU A 118 -10.02 -4.65 -22.84
CA GLU A 118 -10.59 -3.49 -23.51
C GLU A 118 -10.16 -3.49 -24.99
N THR A 119 -11.10 -3.80 -25.87
CA THR A 119 -10.89 -3.65 -27.32
C THR A 119 -10.61 -2.19 -27.67
N LYS A 120 -9.61 -1.97 -28.52
CA LYS A 120 -9.33 -0.67 -29.12
C LYS A 120 -10.46 -0.34 -30.09
N GLU A 121 -11.49 0.36 -29.63
CA GLU A 121 -12.33 1.19 -30.52
C GLU A 121 -11.59 2.48 -30.88
#